data_AF-A0A267TKH6-F1
#
_entry.id   AF-A0A267TKH6-F1
#
_cell.length_a   1.000
_cell.length_b   1.000
_cell.length_c   1.000
_cell.angle_alpha   90.00
_cell.angle_beta   90.00
_cell.angle_gamma   90.00
#
_symmetry.space_group_name_H-M   'P 1'
#
loop_
_entity.id
_entity.type
_entity.pdbx_description
1 polymer ?
#
loop_
_entity_poly.entity_id
_entity_poly.type
_entity_poly.pdbx_seq_one_letter_code
_entity_poly.pdbx_strand_id
1 'polypeptide(L)'
;MKKNSLFLLKPLSSCKGFMCLSLLMFNLFSISAKSKDTSMELKVYYPKYAQTGQEVFFNFVTRLNIHRIRVFVNGSSLGSTYVSNNHAEFKFRFVYASTKKLKFVGISPENNTLSEVQGEITIAGKNQISKETKYEYTNASLPPNTSDKSASYNGGSITSALSGASVVYPNPNVPTFSDTFDESSKGGSNANPVYQPTNEVAWTFFSSIQNEVLPLAQKYRVPASVIMAMAALESGYGYSTLSIAANNYFGIKQWKASADGYQLIGQADEHNGRVRILKHAGQGQYVYDESRRKDNWYRSFKSRSECIKFLVEEVFLHKTGKWKRDYSGTVREYHSLLDRGYSKYDAAYRFAFQLGSKGYTHLGGRYYADRTMKIIEKYNLLSFD
;
A
#
# COMPACT_ATOMS: atom_id res chain seq x y z
N MET A 1 -49.33 31.67 47.03
CA MET A 1 -48.56 32.74 47.68
C MET A 1 -47.05 32.47 47.57
N LYS A 2 -46.35 33.15 46.65
CA LYS A 2 -45.00 33.75 46.82
C LYS A 2 -44.62 34.47 45.52
N LYS A 3 -43.90 35.57 45.68
CA LYS A 3 -43.85 36.76 44.80
C LYS A 3 -42.78 36.67 43.70
N ASN A 4 -43.03 37.47 42.66
CA ASN A 4 -42.17 37.89 41.55
C ASN A 4 -40.92 38.68 41.97
N SER A 5 -39.88 38.68 41.11
CA SER A 5 -39.01 39.82 40.69
C SER A 5 -37.88 39.24 39.80
N LEU A 6 -37.79 39.42 38.48
CA LEU A 6 -37.62 40.60 37.60
C LEU A 6 -36.40 41.47 37.97
N PHE A 7 -35.31 41.37 37.18
CA PHE A 7 -34.20 42.33 37.17
C PHE A 7 -33.94 42.86 35.76
N LEU A 8 -33.88 44.20 35.69
CA LEU A 8 -33.73 45.04 34.50
C LEU A 8 -32.25 45.28 34.15
N LEU A 9 -32.01 45.43 32.84
CA LEU A 9 -30.85 46.07 32.20
C LEU A 9 -30.85 47.60 32.41
N LYS A 10 -29.66 48.23 32.48
CA LYS A 10 -29.24 49.36 31.60
C LYS A 10 -27.78 49.85 31.85
N PRO A 11 -27.18 50.60 30.89
CA PRO A 11 -25.74 50.87 30.72
C PRO A 11 -25.31 52.34 30.99
N LEU A 12 -23.99 52.62 30.98
CA LEU A 12 -23.35 53.96 30.93
C LEU A 12 -22.05 53.86 30.10
N SER A 13 -21.93 54.45 28.90
CA SER A 13 -21.50 55.83 28.52
C SER A 13 -20.06 56.20 28.97
N SER A 14 -19.07 56.22 28.06
CA SER A 14 -18.62 57.39 27.25
C SER A 14 -17.94 58.52 28.04
N CYS A 15 -16.63 58.70 27.86
CA CYS A 15 -15.96 59.98 28.12
C CYS A 15 -14.85 60.23 27.09
N LYS A 16 -14.82 61.46 26.56
CA LYS A 16 -13.95 61.96 25.48
C LYS A 16 -12.69 62.63 26.05
N GLY A 17 -11.56 62.43 25.35
CA GLY A 17 -10.64 63.47 24.88
C GLY A 17 -9.67 64.12 25.86
N PHE A 18 -8.36 64.03 25.56
CA PHE A 18 -7.44 65.17 25.56
C PHE A 18 -6.22 64.89 24.66
N MET A 19 -5.96 65.82 23.73
CA MET A 19 -4.75 65.90 22.92
C MET A 19 -3.56 66.29 23.81
N CYS A 20 -2.41 65.67 23.61
CA CYS A 20 -1.14 66.36 23.80
C CYS A 20 -0.11 65.87 22.77
N LEU A 21 0.39 66.85 22.02
CA LEU A 21 1.38 66.76 20.97
C LEU A 21 2.76 66.86 21.64
N SER A 22 3.60 65.83 21.56
CA SER A 22 5.04 66.01 21.77
C SER A 22 5.85 65.08 20.86
N LEU A 23 6.63 65.76 20.03
CA LEU A 23 7.67 65.29 19.12
C LEU A 23 8.73 64.38 19.77
N LEU A 24 9.49 63.71 18.89
CA LEU A 24 10.84 63.16 19.08
C LEU A 24 10.99 61.80 19.79
N MET A 25 11.17 60.72 19.03
CA MET A 25 12.50 60.24 18.61
C MET A 25 12.40 58.86 17.96
N PHE A 26 13.05 58.73 16.81
CA PHE A 26 13.30 57.48 16.11
C PHE A 26 13.97 56.46 17.03
N ASN A 27 13.34 55.30 17.23
CA ASN A 27 14.04 54.05 17.51
C ASN A 27 13.26 52.91 16.84
N LEU A 28 13.65 52.62 15.60
CA LEU A 28 13.35 51.37 14.92
C LEU A 28 14.01 50.24 15.71
N PHE A 29 13.31 49.68 16.69
CA PHE A 29 13.56 48.31 17.10
C PHE A 29 13.08 47.40 15.97
N SER A 30 13.99 47.14 15.03
CA SER A 30 13.91 45.95 14.19
C SER A 30 13.91 44.76 15.13
N ILE A 31 12.73 44.22 15.42
CA ILE A 31 12.60 42.84 15.90
C ILE A 31 13.09 41.99 14.74
N SER A 32 14.39 41.70 14.75
CA SER A 32 14.95 40.59 13.99
C SER A 32 14.31 39.34 14.56
N ALA A 33 13.20 38.92 13.95
CA ALA A 33 12.74 37.56 14.08
C ALA A 33 13.91 36.69 13.58
N LYS A 34 14.68 36.14 14.53
CA LYS A 34 15.53 34.98 14.25
C LYS A 34 14.59 33.96 13.60
N SER A 35 14.71 33.78 12.29
CA SER A 35 14.15 32.61 11.64
C SER A 35 14.75 31.43 12.38
N LYS A 36 13.96 30.77 13.23
CA LYS A 36 14.31 29.44 13.72
C LYS A 36 14.42 28.62 12.46
N ASP A 37 15.64 28.38 12.04
CA ASP A 37 15.97 27.43 11.01
C ASP A 37 15.37 26.09 11.46
N THR A 38 14.21 25.80 10.87
CA THR A 38 13.36 24.64 11.12
C THR A 38 13.76 23.57 10.12
N SER A 39 15.06 23.38 9.96
CA SER A 39 15.62 22.43 9.01
C SER A 39 15.09 21.03 9.32
N MET A 40 14.43 20.50 8.30
CA MET A 40 13.68 19.24 8.26
C MET A 40 14.63 18.04 8.34
N GLU A 41 15.16 17.76 9.53
CA GLU A 41 16.33 16.90 9.67
C GLU A 41 15.95 15.45 9.98
N LEU A 42 15.92 14.61 8.94
CA LEU A 42 16.11 13.16 9.10
C LEU A 42 17.59 12.92 9.38
N LYS A 43 17.92 12.31 10.53
CA LYS A 43 19.26 11.89 10.89
C LYS A 43 19.34 10.37 10.84
N VAL A 44 20.44 9.85 10.31
CA VAL A 44 20.67 8.41 10.16
C VAL A 44 22.02 8.05 10.77
N TYR A 45 22.04 7.00 11.59
CA TYR A 45 23.23 6.47 12.24
C TYR A 45 23.44 5.02 11.83
N TYR A 46 24.59 4.73 11.24
CA TYR A 46 24.96 3.38 10.81
C TYR A 46 26.50 3.25 10.76
N PRO A 47 27.04 2.03 10.83
CA PRO A 47 28.48 1.81 10.72
C PRO A 47 28.96 2.05 9.28
N LYS A 48 30.12 2.72 9.12
CA LYS A 48 30.77 2.90 7.80
C LYS A 48 31.34 1.61 7.22
N TYR A 49 31.64 0.64 8.08
CA TYR A 49 32.22 -0.65 7.72
C TYR A 49 31.43 -1.78 8.37
N ALA A 50 31.18 -2.85 7.63
CA ALA A 50 30.61 -4.09 8.15
C ALA A 50 31.19 -5.30 7.41
N GLN A 51 31.08 -6.50 7.97
CA GLN A 51 31.48 -7.73 7.30
C GLN A 51 30.31 -8.39 6.55
N THR A 52 30.64 -9.17 5.53
CA THR A 52 29.66 -10.00 4.82
C THR A 52 28.94 -10.95 5.78
N GLY A 53 27.61 -10.87 5.85
CA GLY A 53 26.75 -11.63 6.75
C GLY A 53 26.52 -11.00 8.13
N GLN A 54 27.27 -9.93 8.46
CA GLN A 54 27.04 -9.15 9.68
C GLN A 54 25.72 -8.39 9.58
N GLU A 55 25.01 -8.31 10.70
CA GLU A 55 23.80 -7.49 10.83
C GLU A 55 24.19 -6.03 11.00
N VAL A 56 23.72 -5.18 10.08
CA VAL A 56 23.92 -3.74 10.09
C VAL A 56 22.66 -3.07 10.62
N PHE A 57 22.85 -2.21 11.61
CA PHE A 57 21.78 -1.43 12.24
C PHE A 57 21.79 -0.01 11.68
N PHE A 58 20.64 0.44 11.19
CA PHE A 58 20.37 1.80 10.80
C PHE A 58 19.40 2.40 11.83
N ASN A 59 19.88 3.33 12.62
CA ASN A 59 19.07 4.06 13.59
C ASN A 59 18.67 5.40 13.01
N PHE A 60 17.40 5.74 13.11
CA PHE A 60 16.86 6.98 12.58
C PHE A 60 16.36 7.86 13.71
N VAL A 61 16.63 9.16 13.59
CA VAL A 61 16.04 10.19 14.44
C VAL A 61 15.44 11.25 13.52
N THR A 62 14.18 11.60 13.77
CA THR A 62 13.45 12.60 12.99
C THR A 62 12.80 13.61 13.93
N ARG A 63 12.54 14.82 13.44
CA ARG A 63 11.77 15.84 14.17
C ARG A 63 10.42 16.17 13.51
N LEU A 64 10.06 15.44 12.45
CA LEU A 64 8.90 15.71 11.59
C LEU A 64 7.87 14.59 11.65
N ASN A 65 6.71 14.85 11.02
CA ASN A 65 5.68 13.87 10.61
C ASN A 65 6.20 12.85 9.56
N ILE A 66 7.48 12.47 9.61
CA ILE A 66 7.97 11.30 8.88
C ILE A 66 7.32 10.11 9.56
N HIS A 67 6.40 9.46 8.86
CA HIS A 67 5.69 8.27 9.31
C HIS A 67 6.48 7.00 8.98
N ARG A 68 7.20 7.02 7.86
CA ARG A 68 7.93 5.86 7.33
C ARG A 68 9.24 6.29 6.70
N ILE A 69 10.28 5.47 6.87
CA ILE A 69 11.58 5.66 6.23
C ILE A 69 11.81 4.50 5.27
N ARG A 70 12.11 4.80 4.00
CA ARG A 70 12.55 3.81 3.00
C ARG A 70 14.06 3.83 2.88
N VAL A 71 14.66 2.65 2.83
CA VAL A 71 16.10 2.46 2.71
C VAL A 71 16.41 1.89 1.34
N PHE A 72 17.36 2.48 0.62
CA PHE A 72 17.82 2.03 -0.68
C PHE A 72 19.32 1.75 -0.66
N VAL A 73 19.73 0.74 -1.42
CA VAL A 73 21.12 0.40 -1.72
C VAL A 73 21.31 0.36 -3.23
N ASN A 74 22.26 1.14 -3.74
CA ASN A 74 22.59 1.22 -5.17
C ASN A 74 21.32 1.42 -6.03
N GLY A 75 20.40 2.27 -5.55
CA GLY A 75 19.11 2.55 -6.21
C GLY A 75 18.00 1.52 -5.98
N SER A 76 18.31 0.33 -5.45
CA SER A 76 17.32 -0.72 -5.15
C SER A 76 16.80 -0.58 -3.72
N SER A 77 15.49 -0.77 -3.51
CA SER A 77 14.89 -0.74 -2.17
C SER A 77 15.34 -1.93 -1.33
N LEU A 78 15.87 -1.67 -0.14
CA LEU A 78 16.13 -2.68 0.89
C LEU A 78 14.90 -2.97 1.75
N GLY A 79 13.97 -2.01 1.86
CA GLY A 79 12.80 -2.11 2.73
C GLY A 79 12.40 -0.76 3.32
N SER A 80 11.51 -0.81 4.30
CA SER A 80 11.09 0.36 5.07
C SER A 80 10.90 0.04 6.54
N THR A 81 10.97 1.08 7.37
CA THR A 81 10.63 1.03 8.79
C THR A 81 9.70 2.18 9.15
N TYR A 82 8.82 1.97 10.12
CA TYR A 82 7.91 3.02 10.61
C TYR A 82 8.58 3.79 11.75
N VAL A 83 8.30 5.09 11.79
CA VAL A 83 8.79 5.96 12.86
C VAL A 83 7.80 5.92 14.01
N SER A 84 8.32 5.68 15.22
CA SER A 84 7.58 5.78 16.47
C SER A 84 8.37 6.63 17.46
N ASN A 85 7.70 7.56 18.13
CA ASN A 85 8.34 8.50 19.07
C ASN A 85 9.57 9.19 18.48
N ASN A 86 9.50 9.64 17.22
CA ASN A 86 10.61 10.30 16.51
C ASN A 86 11.85 9.42 16.27
N HIS A 87 11.73 8.11 16.48
CA HIS A 87 12.78 7.12 16.27
C HIS A 87 12.33 6.00 15.33
N ALA A 88 13.27 5.42 14.60
CA ALA A 88 13.05 4.15 13.92
C ALA A 88 14.34 3.33 13.90
N GLU A 89 14.21 2.03 13.72
CA GLU A 89 15.33 1.10 13.53
C GLU A 89 15.07 0.26 12.28
N PHE A 90 16.12 0.03 11.49
CA PHE A 90 16.10 -0.91 10.37
C PHE A 90 17.36 -1.78 10.43
N LYS A 91 17.22 -3.08 10.21
CA LYS A 91 18.33 -4.05 10.25
C LYS A 91 18.45 -4.76 8.92
N PHE A 92 19.68 -4.95 8.44
CA PHE A 92 19.92 -5.65 7.19
C PHE A 92 21.26 -6.40 7.20
N ARG A 93 21.32 -7.56 6.53
CA ARG A 93 22.54 -8.35 6.35
C ARG A 93 23.00 -8.30 4.90
N PHE A 94 24.20 -7.76 4.67
CA PHE A 94 24.79 -7.73 3.34
C PHE A 94 25.51 -9.04 3.05
N VAL A 95 25.16 -9.67 1.92
CA VAL A 95 25.71 -10.99 1.53
C VAL A 95 26.89 -10.91 0.57
N TYR A 96 27.23 -9.72 0.07
CA TYR A 96 28.36 -9.52 -0.84
C TYR A 96 29.23 -8.36 -0.40
N ALA A 97 30.55 -8.58 -0.42
CA ALA A 97 31.55 -7.56 -0.16
C ALA A 97 31.57 -6.54 -1.30
N SER A 98 31.26 -5.28 -0.98
CA SER A 98 31.47 -4.11 -1.84
C SER A 98 31.13 -2.85 -1.05
N THR A 99 31.54 -1.68 -1.57
CA THR A 99 30.93 -0.41 -1.16
C THR A 99 29.50 -0.33 -1.69
N LYS A 100 28.58 0.16 -0.88
CA LYS A 100 27.16 0.32 -1.17
C LYS A 100 26.79 1.79 -1.01
N LYS A 101 26.17 2.37 -2.04
CA LYS A 101 25.56 3.70 -1.97
C LYS A 101 24.20 3.58 -1.30
N LEU A 102 24.02 4.32 -0.22
CA LEU A 102 22.81 4.33 0.58
C LEU A 102 22.00 5.58 0.29
N LYS A 103 20.69 5.41 0.24
CA LYS A 103 19.73 6.51 0.22
C LYS A 103 18.60 6.21 1.19
N PHE A 104 18.30 7.17 2.06
CA PHE A 104 17.26 7.10 3.07
C PHE A 104 16.22 8.16 2.76
N VAL A 105 14.96 7.76 2.63
CA VAL A 105 13.87 8.66 2.24
C VAL A 105 12.84 8.67 3.36
N GLY A 106 12.69 9.82 4.01
CA GLY A 106 11.63 10.07 4.98
C GLY A 106 10.33 10.41 4.27
N ILE A 107 9.25 9.72 4.62
CA ILE A 107 7.97 9.75 3.92
C ILE A 107 6.85 10.15 4.89
N SER A 108 5.96 11.03 4.45
CA SER A 108 4.76 11.45 5.20
C SER A 108 3.69 10.33 5.25
N PRO A 109 2.63 10.47 6.08
CA PRO A 109 1.48 9.56 6.05
C PRO A 109 0.81 9.46 4.67
N GLU A 110 0.78 10.57 3.92
CA GLU A 110 0.24 10.67 2.56
C GLU A 110 1.21 10.17 1.49
N ASN A 111 2.32 9.55 1.89
CA ASN A 111 3.32 8.94 1.02
C ASN A 111 4.14 9.95 0.19
N ASN A 112 4.21 11.22 0.61
CA ASN A 112 5.08 12.24 0.03
C ASN A 112 6.51 12.14 0.59
N THR A 113 7.52 12.40 -0.23
CA THR A 113 8.91 12.51 0.23
C THR A 113 9.10 13.82 0.99
N LEU A 114 9.45 13.73 2.28
CA LEU A 114 9.71 14.88 3.15
C LEU A 114 11.20 15.16 3.32
N SER A 115 12.04 14.13 3.26
CA SER A 115 13.48 14.26 3.49
C SER A 115 14.25 13.17 2.76
N GLU A 116 15.46 13.49 2.32
CA GLU A 116 16.39 12.54 1.71
C GLU A 116 17.77 12.70 2.32
N VAL A 117 18.37 11.57 2.70
CA VAL A 117 19.75 11.47 3.19
C VAL A 117 20.49 10.46 2.35
N GLN A 118 21.70 10.79 1.91
CA GLN A 118 22.56 9.88 1.16
C GLN A 118 23.80 9.53 1.98
N GLY A 119 24.38 8.36 1.72
CA GLY A 119 25.57 7.91 2.42
C GLY A 119 26.17 6.68 1.76
N GLU A 120 27.20 6.10 2.39
CA GLU A 120 27.87 4.93 1.87
C GLU A 120 28.31 3.99 3.00
N ILE A 121 28.24 2.68 2.77
CA ILE A 121 28.77 1.66 3.67
C ILE A 121 29.69 0.71 2.90
N THR A 122 30.83 0.35 3.49
CA THR A 122 31.76 -0.62 2.91
C THR A 122 31.58 -1.98 3.58
N ILE A 123 31.23 -2.98 2.78
CA ILE A 123 31.10 -4.37 3.24
C ILE A 123 32.39 -5.13 2.92
N ALA A 124 33.12 -5.53 3.96
CA ALA A 124 34.33 -6.33 3.86
C ALA A 124 34.01 -7.82 3.68
N GLY A 125 34.94 -8.57 3.07
CA GLY A 125 34.87 -10.03 3.01
C GLY A 125 35.05 -10.68 4.39
N LYS A 126 34.60 -11.93 4.56
CA LYS A 126 34.62 -12.67 5.84
C LYS A 126 35.99 -12.77 6.53
N ASN A 127 37.09 -12.58 5.80
CA ASN A 127 38.46 -12.76 6.30
C ASN A 127 39.24 -11.44 6.46
N GLN A 128 38.59 -10.28 6.32
CA GLN A 128 39.24 -9.00 6.55
C GLN A 128 38.90 -8.47 7.95
N ILE A 129 39.94 -8.26 8.77
CA ILE A 129 39.86 -7.70 10.12
C ILE A 129 39.28 -6.29 10.01
N SER A 130 38.10 -6.07 10.60
CA SER A 130 37.45 -4.75 10.57
C SER A 130 38.24 -3.77 11.43
N LYS A 131 38.65 -2.63 10.85
CA LYS A 131 39.06 -1.47 11.64
C LYS A 131 37.87 -0.98 12.47
N GLU A 132 38.16 -0.56 13.70
CA GLU A 132 37.21 -0.07 14.69
C GLU A 132 36.21 0.92 14.09
N THR A 133 34.92 0.68 14.33
CA THR A 133 33.85 1.36 13.60
C THR A 133 33.45 2.65 14.31
N LYS A 134 33.87 3.80 13.76
CA LYS A 134 33.30 5.10 14.16
C LYS A 134 31.99 5.35 13.44
N TYR A 135 30.98 5.79 14.18
CA TYR A 135 29.72 6.29 13.62
C TYR A 135 29.97 7.64 12.96
N GLU A 136 29.48 7.82 11.73
CA GLU A 136 29.58 9.09 11.02
C GLU A 136 28.18 9.65 10.75
N TYR A 137 28.09 10.97 10.77
CA TYR A 137 26.85 11.72 10.76
C TYR A 137 26.61 12.33 9.38
N THR A 138 25.48 12.00 8.75
CA THR A 138 25.09 12.60 7.46
C THR A 138 23.83 13.45 7.62
N ASN A 139 23.95 14.74 7.32
CA ASN A 139 22.83 15.68 7.29
C ASN A 139 22.00 15.52 6.02
N ALA A 140 20.69 15.68 6.16
CA ALA A 140 19.78 15.76 5.02
C ALA A 140 20.06 17.02 4.19
N SER A 141 20.06 16.87 2.86
CA SER A 141 19.97 17.98 1.93
C SER A 141 18.53 18.10 1.44
N LEU A 142 17.98 19.30 1.39
CA LEU A 142 16.67 19.53 0.79
C LEU A 142 16.70 19.16 -0.71
N PRO A 143 15.64 18.55 -1.25
CA PRO A 143 15.52 18.37 -2.70
C PRO A 143 15.50 19.76 -3.39
N PRO A 144 16.06 19.88 -4.60
CA PRO A 144 16.04 21.13 -5.34
C PRO A 144 14.59 21.57 -5.58
N ASN A 145 14.28 22.79 -5.14
CA ASN A 145 12.98 23.43 -5.26
C ASN A 145 12.55 23.49 -6.74
N THR A 146 11.61 22.65 -7.15
CA THR A 146 10.80 22.90 -8.34
C THR A 146 9.80 24.01 -7.98
N SER A 147 9.99 25.17 -8.60
CA SER A 147 9.19 26.37 -8.40
C SER A 147 7.70 26.10 -8.63
N ASP A 148 6.89 26.24 -7.59
CA ASP A 148 5.45 26.38 -7.74
C ASP A 148 4.87 27.51 -6.88
N LYS A 149 3.86 28.16 -7.46
CA LYS A 149 3.22 29.40 -7.04
C LYS A 149 2.59 29.27 -5.65
N SER A 150 2.87 30.25 -4.81
CA SER A 150 2.31 30.41 -3.47
C SER A 150 0.81 30.72 -3.50
N ALA A 151 0.01 29.91 -2.82
CA ALA A 151 -1.32 30.28 -2.34
C ALA A 151 -1.34 30.19 -0.80
N SER A 152 -1.69 31.30 -0.17
CA SER A 152 -1.82 31.49 1.27
C SER A 152 -3.02 30.71 1.82
N TYR A 153 -2.85 30.06 2.98
CA TYR A 153 -3.95 29.42 3.71
C TYR A 153 -3.92 29.83 5.19
N ASN A 154 -5.04 30.41 5.64
CA ASN A 154 -5.32 30.72 7.04
C ASN A 154 -5.91 29.49 7.75
N GLY A 155 -5.50 29.30 9.01
CA GLY A 155 -5.89 28.16 9.83
C GLY A 155 -7.36 28.18 10.28
N GLY A 156 -7.99 27.00 10.24
CA GLY A 156 -9.32 26.73 10.78
C GLY A 156 -9.54 25.24 11.07
N SER A 157 -10.05 24.99 12.28
CA SER A 157 -10.56 23.77 12.95
C SER A 157 -10.62 22.40 12.22
N ILE A 158 -10.20 21.36 12.95
CA ILE A 158 -9.89 19.98 12.50
C ILE A 158 -11.14 19.08 12.35
N THR A 159 -12.36 19.59 12.54
CA THR A 159 -13.58 18.74 12.55
C THR A 159 -14.25 18.56 11.18
N SER A 160 -13.64 18.99 10.08
CA SER A 160 -14.23 18.92 8.73
C SER A 160 -13.45 18.02 7.75
N ALA A 161 -12.39 17.34 8.19
CA ALA A 161 -11.41 16.68 7.31
C ALA A 161 -11.83 15.33 6.69
N LEU A 162 -13.11 14.93 6.77
CA LEU A 162 -13.61 13.68 6.18
C LEU A 162 -14.63 13.87 5.05
N SER A 163 -14.96 15.12 4.65
CA SER A 163 -15.89 15.38 3.53
C SER A 163 -15.21 15.92 2.27
N GLY A 164 -13.88 15.92 2.20
CA GLY A 164 -13.11 16.64 1.18
C GLY A 164 -12.09 15.83 0.39
N ALA A 165 -12.10 14.49 0.49
CA ALA A 165 -11.33 13.67 -0.46
C ALA A 165 -11.99 13.77 -1.83
N SER A 166 -11.66 14.85 -2.57
CA SER A 166 -11.91 14.91 -4.01
C SER A 166 -11.24 13.69 -4.61
N VAL A 167 -12.08 12.75 -5.07
CA VAL A 167 -11.68 11.65 -5.93
C VAL A 167 -10.93 12.29 -7.09
N VAL A 168 -9.59 12.19 -7.09
CA VAL A 168 -8.80 12.50 -8.26
C VAL A 168 -9.21 11.45 -9.29
N TYR A 169 -10.09 11.84 -10.20
CA TYR A 169 -10.48 11.00 -11.31
C TYR A 169 -9.21 10.63 -12.08
N PRO A 170 -9.05 9.35 -12.47
CA PRO A 170 -7.87 8.92 -13.18
C PRO A 170 -7.72 9.75 -14.46
N ASN A 171 -6.49 10.15 -14.73
CA ASN A 171 -6.08 10.76 -15.99
C ASN A 171 -6.69 9.95 -17.15
N PRO A 172 -7.43 10.57 -18.09
CA PRO A 172 -8.11 9.87 -19.18
C PRO A 172 -7.14 9.16 -20.14
N ASN A 173 -5.83 9.39 -20.00
CA ASN A 173 -4.78 8.71 -20.76
C ASN A 173 -4.20 7.47 -20.06
N VAL A 174 -4.67 7.10 -18.86
CA VAL A 174 -4.34 5.80 -18.27
C VAL A 174 -5.00 4.73 -19.13
N PRO A 175 -4.27 3.72 -19.63
CA PRO A 175 -4.86 2.65 -20.41
C PRO A 175 -6.05 2.06 -19.66
N THR A 176 -7.25 2.37 -20.14
CA THR A 176 -8.46 1.68 -19.74
C THR A 176 -8.30 0.22 -20.17
N PHE A 177 -8.91 -0.69 -19.41
CA PHE A 177 -8.89 -2.12 -19.71
C PHE A 177 -9.11 -2.31 -21.21
N SER A 178 -8.13 -2.85 -21.94
CA SER A 178 -8.36 -3.17 -23.34
C SER A 178 -9.40 -4.28 -23.36
N ASP A 179 -10.59 -3.96 -23.85
CA ASP A 179 -11.68 -4.92 -24.03
C ASP A 179 -11.37 -5.95 -25.14
N THR A 180 -10.26 -5.75 -25.86
CA THR A 180 -9.81 -6.61 -26.96
C THR A 180 -8.57 -7.39 -26.54
N PHE A 181 -8.77 -8.47 -25.79
CA PHE A 181 -7.76 -9.50 -25.62
C PHE A 181 -7.85 -10.49 -26.79
N ASP A 182 -6.79 -10.59 -27.61
CA ASP A 182 -6.69 -11.61 -28.66
C ASP A 182 -6.13 -12.91 -28.06
N GLU A 183 -7.03 -13.74 -27.51
CA GLU A 183 -6.72 -15.11 -27.11
C GLU A 183 -6.59 -16.02 -28.35
N SER A 184 -5.64 -15.72 -29.24
CA SER A 184 -5.46 -16.55 -30.42
C SER A 184 -4.81 -17.87 -30.03
N SER A 185 -5.58 -18.96 -30.13
CA SER A 185 -5.08 -20.34 -30.14
C SER A 185 -4.03 -20.61 -31.23
N LYS A 186 -3.88 -19.67 -32.17
CA LYS A 186 -2.89 -19.70 -33.25
C LYS A 186 -1.55 -19.01 -32.90
N GLY A 187 -1.55 -18.08 -31.94
CA GLY A 187 -0.42 -17.22 -31.62
C GLY A 187 0.38 -17.60 -30.36
N GLY A 188 -0.12 -18.49 -29.51
CA GLY A 188 0.65 -19.04 -28.38
C GLY A 188 0.98 -18.03 -27.26
N SER A 189 0.12 -17.04 -27.00
CA SER A 189 0.33 -16.08 -25.92
C SER A 189 0.18 -16.74 -24.54
N ASN A 190 1.26 -17.31 -24.02
CA ASN A 190 1.32 -17.90 -22.68
C ASN A 190 1.92 -16.91 -21.65
N ALA A 191 2.21 -15.68 -22.08
CA ALA A 191 2.84 -14.67 -21.25
C ALA A 191 1.76 -13.94 -20.45
N ASN A 192 1.64 -14.27 -19.16
CA ASN A 192 1.12 -13.29 -18.21
C ASN A 192 2.17 -12.18 -18.13
N PRO A 193 1.89 -10.93 -18.57
CA PRO A 193 2.84 -9.86 -18.37
C PRO A 193 3.03 -9.70 -16.86
N VAL A 194 4.24 -10.00 -16.36
CA VAL A 194 4.68 -9.65 -15.01
C VAL A 194 4.88 -8.14 -14.99
N TYR A 195 3.78 -7.42 -15.10
CA TYR A 195 3.74 -5.97 -15.06
C TYR A 195 3.64 -5.57 -13.59
N GLN A 196 4.69 -4.95 -13.06
CA GLN A 196 4.51 -4.16 -11.84
C GLN A 196 3.83 -2.87 -12.27
N PRO A 197 2.54 -2.66 -11.95
CA PRO A 197 1.86 -1.46 -12.39
C PRO A 197 2.52 -0.24 -11.77
N THR A 198 2.46 0.87 -12.52
CA THR A 198 2.69 2.18 -11.95
C THR A 198 1.71 2.43 -10.81
N ASN A 199 2.03 3.36 -9.91
CA ASN A 199 1.13 3.68 -8.81
C ASN A 199 -0.23 4.19 -9.31
N GLU A 200 -0.23 4.95 -10.41
CA GLU A 200 -1.44 5.44 -11.05
C GLU A 200 -2.35 4.29 -11.53
N VAL A 201 -1.80 3.31 -12.27
CA VAL A 201 -2.56 2.13 -12.72
C VAL A 201 -3.14 1.35 -11.54
N ALA A 202 -2.34 1.16 -10.49
CA ALA A 202 -2.81 0.46 -9.30
C ALA A 202 -3.95 1.20 -8.59
N TRP A 203 -3.83 2.52 -8.43
CA TRP A 203 -4.90 3.34 -7.83
C TRP A 203 -6.16 3.39 -8.68
N THR A 204 -6.03 3.48 -10.00
CA THR A 204 -7.17 3.35 -10.92
C THR A 204 -7.91 2.03 -10.70
N PHE A 205 -7.17 0.93 -10.57
CA PHE A 205 -7.76 -0.37 -10.24
C PHE A 205 -8.49 -0.35 -8.88
N PHE A 206 -7.83 0.11 -7.82
CA PHE A 206 -8.44 0.17 -6.48
C PHE A 206 -9.70 1.03 -6.44
N SER A 207 -9.65 2.23 -7.04
CA SER A 207 -10.81 3.11 -7.16
C SER A 207 -11.96 2.45 -7.92
N SER A 208 -11.66 1.64 -8.96
CA SER A 208 -12.70 0.96 -9.75
C SER A 208 -13.46 -0.13 -9.00
N ILE A 209 -12.87 -0.74 -7.97
CA ILE A 209 -13.51 -1.81 -7.17
C ILE A 209 -14.00 -1.32 -5.81
N GLN A 210 -13.57 -0.13 -5.36
CA GLN A 210 -13.84 0.40 -4.02
C GLN A 210 -15.34 0.47 -3.71
N ASN A 211 -16.16 0.95 -4.65
CA ASN A 211 -17.60 1.11 -4.46
C ASN A 211 -18.33 -0.23 -4.26
N GLU A 212 -17.74 -1.34 -4.70
CA GLU A 212 -18.28 -2.69 -4.49
C GLU A 212 -17.74 -3.32 -3.21
N VAL A 213 -16.45 -3.10 -2.91
CA VAL A 213 -15.78 -3.71 -1.76
C VAL A 213 -16.25 -3.09 -0.45
N LEU A 214 -16.30 -1.76 -0.32
CA LEU A 214 -16.57 -1.11 0.96
C LEU A 214 -17.95 -1.48 1.55
N PRO A 215 -19.06 -1.47 0.79
CA PRO A 215 -20.35 -1.86 1.34
C PRO A 215 -20.38 -3.31 1.83
N LEU A 216 -19.73 -4.24 1.12
CA LEU A 216 -19.63 -5.64 1.52
C LEU A 216 -18.76 -5.81 2.76
N ALA A 217 -17.61 -5.15 2.79
CA ALA A 217 -16.68 -5.15 3.92
C ALA A 217 -17.34 -4.62 5.19
N GLN A 218 -18.05 -3.49 5.09
CA GLN A 218 -18.80 -2.91 6.20
C GLN A 218 -19.94 -3.84 6.66
N LYS A 219 -20.76 -4.33 5.72
CA LYS A 219 -21.92 -5.18 6.02
C LYS A 219 -21.52 -6.46 6.76
N TYR A 220 -20.42 -7.08 6.35
CA TYR A 220 -19.99 -8.37 6.87
C TYR A 220 -18.80 -8.28 7.84
N ARG A 221 -18.37 -7.06 8.17
CA ARG A 221 -17.20 -6.78 9.02
C ARG A 221 -15.94 -7.54 8.57
N VAL A 222 -15.68 -7.65 7.27
CA VAL A 222 -14.47 -8.28 6.71
C VAL A 222 -13.47 -7.21 6.25
N PRO A 223 -12.16 -7.48 6.24
CA PRO A 223 -11.16 -6.46 5.89
C PRO A 223 -11.24 -6.08 4.40
N ALA A 224 -11.66 -4.85 4.10
CA ALA A 224 -11.67 -4.27 2.76
C ALA A 224 -10.26 -4.27 2.15
N SER A 225 -9.26 -3.94 2.97
CA SER A 225 -7.84 -3.90 2.60
C SER A 225 -7.38 -5.24 2.00
N VAL A 226 -7.78 -6.35 2.62
CA VAL A 226 -7.45 -7.70 2.16
C VAL A 226 -8.20 -8.05 0.89
N ILE A 227 -9.50 -7.72 0.77
CA ILE A 227 -10.26 -7.97 -0.46
C ILE A 227 -9.63 -7.25 -1.65
N MET A 228 -9.32 -5.96 -1.50
CA MET A 228 -8.70 -5.14 -2.56
C MET A 228 -7.30 -5.65 -2.92
N ALA A 229 -6.49 -5.99 -1.91
CA ALA A 229 -5.15 -6.52 -2.14
C ALA A 229 -5.14 -7.90 -2.79
N MET A 230 -6.05 -8.80 -2.39
CA MET A 230 -6.25 -10.09 -3.05
C MET A 230 -6.68 -9.89 -4.49
N ALA A 231 -7.64 -8.99 -4.75
CA ALA A 231 -8.07 -8.70 -6.11
C ALA A 231 -6.87 -8.26 -6.94
N ALA A 232 -6.06 -7.30 -6.47
CA ALA A 232 -4.85 -6.87 -7.18
C ALA A 232 -3.82 -8.00 -7.38
N LEU A 233 -3.56 -8.82 -6.36
CA LEU A 233 -2.59 -9.91 -6.38
C LEU A 233 -2.95 -10.99 -7.41
N GLU A 234 -4.19 -11.48 -7.35
CA GLU A 234 -4.65 -12.60 -8.17
C GLU A 234 -4.94 -12.19 -9.62
N SER A 235 -5.43 -10.97 -9.80
CA SER A 235 -5.88 -10.47 -11.10
C SER A 235 -4.80 -9.73 -11.87
N GLY A 236 -3.62 -9.52 -11.28
CA GLY A 236 -2.62 -8.60 -11.81
C GLY A 236 -3.17 -7.19 -11.98
N TYR A 237 -3.87 -6.66 -10.96
CA TYR A 237 -4.57 -5.36 -11.00
C TYR A 237 -5.62 -5.27 -12.11
N GLY A 238 -6.30 -6.39 -12.37
CA GLY A 238 -7.39 -6.53 -13.33
C GLY A 238 -6.96 -6.85 -14.77
N TYR A 239 -5.66 -7.03 -15.03
CA TYR A 239 -5.11 -7.29 -16.37
C TYR A 239 -4.97 -8.77 -16.73
N SER A 240 -5.20 -9.70 -15.79
CA SER A 240 -5.18 -11.13 -16.13
C SER A 240 -6.27 -11.48 -17.13
N THR A 241 -6.01 -12.46 -18.00
CA THR A 241 -6.99 -12.97 -18.96
C THR A 241 -8.30 -13.38 -18.28
N LEU A 242 -8.24 -14.00 -17.10
CA LEU A 242 -9.43 -14.37 -16.32
C LEU A 242 -10.24 -13.16 -15.86
N SER A 243 -9.57 -12.07 -15.48
CA SER A 243 -10.20 -10.83 -15.06
C SER A 243 -10.95 -10.14 -16.20
N ILE A 244 -10.39 -10.22 -17.41
CA ILE A 244 -10.92 -9.59 -18.61
C ILE A 244 -12.03 -10.44 -19.22
N ALA A 245 -11.74 -11.71 -19.52
CA ALA A 245 -12.64 -12.58 -20.27
C ALA A 245 -13.74 -13.20 -19.40
N ALA A 246 -13.49 -13.44 -18.11
CA ALA A 246 -14.40 -14.15 -17.21
C ALA A 246 -14.88 -13.31 -16.03
N ASN A 247 -14.52 -12.02 -15.96
CA ASN A 247 -14.75 -11.15 -14.80
C ASN A 247 -14.26 -11.77 -13.48
N ASN A 248 -13.24 -12.63 -13.53
CA ASN A 248 -12.80 -13.43 -12.39
C ASN A 248 -11.47 -12.92 -11.86
N TYR A 249 -11.53 -11.99 -10.90
CA TYR A 249 -10.33 -11.43 -10.28
C TYR A 249 -9.53 -12.44 -9.47
N PHE A 250 -10.18 -13.46 -8.92
CA PHE A 250 -9.62 -14.31 -7.86
C PHE A 250 -9.21 -15.71 -8.35
N GLY A 251 -9.23 -15.94 -9.66
CA GLY A 251 -8.91 -17.25 -10.23
C GLY A 251 -9.79 -18.39 -9.68
N ILE A 252 -11.07 -18.13 -9.40
CA ILE A 252 -11.98 -19.12 -8.82
C ILE A 252 -12.17 -20.29 -9.79
N LYS A 253 -11.59 -21.45 -9.47
CA LYS A 253 -11.70 -22.67 -10.29
C LYS A 253 -13.06 -23.36 -10.14
N GLN A 254 -13.53 -23.98 -11.21
CA GLN A 254 -14.70 -24.87 -11.21
C GLN A 254 -14.45 -26.29 -11.72
N TRP A 255 -13.22 -26.63 -12.15
CA TRP A 255 -12.72 -28.02 -12.43
C TRP A 255 -13.52 -28.86 -13.44
N LYS A 256 -14.52 -28.30 -14.10
CA LYS A 256 -15.30 -28.91 -15.17
C LYS A 256 -15.92 -27.85 -16.06
N ALA A 257 -16.24 -28.21 -17.30
CA ALA A 257 -17.05 -27.36 -18.17
C ALA A 257 -18.46 -27.16 -17.58
N SER A 258 -18.99 -25.94 -17.70
CA SER A 258 -20.38 -25.60 -17.37
C SER A 258 -20.80 -24.35 -18.16
N ALA A 259 -22.07 -23.98 -18.08
CA ALA A 259 -22.59 -22.75 -18.70
C ALA A 259 -21.95 -21.47 -18.16
N ASP A 260 -21.49 -21.48 -16.90
CA ASP A 260 -20.77 -20.39 -16.23
C ASP A 260 -19.25 -20.65 -16.17
N GLY A 261 -18.72 -21.47 -17.09
CA GLY A 261 -17.31 -21.82 -17.16
C GLY A 261 -16.55 -21.05 -18.23
N TYR A 262 -15.34 -20.63 -17.90
CA TYR A 262 -14.34 -20.17 -18.87
C TYR A 262 -13.11 -21.08 -18.80
N GLN A 263 -12.73 -21.62 -19.96
CA GLN A 263 -11.48 -22.35 -20.09
C GLN A 263 -10.38 -21.35 -20.41
N LEU A 264 -9.40 -21.24 -19.52
CA LEU A 264 -8.20 -20.48 -19.81
C LEU A 264 -7.35 -21.26 -20.82
N ILE A 265 -6.88 -20.61 -21.89
CA ILE A 265 -6.07 -21.25 -22.93
C ILE A 265 -4.60 -20.85 -22.76
N GLY A 266 -3.66 -21.72 -23.14
CA GLY A 266 -2.24 -21.36 -23.21
C GLY A 266 -1.45 -21.48 -21.91
N GLN A 267 -2.03 -22.02 -20.83
CA GLN A 267 -1.25 -22.26 -19.61
C GLN A 267 -0.55 -23.62 -19.66
N ALA A 268 0.64 -23.71 -19.07
CA ALA A 268 1.27 -25.01 -18.81
C ALA A 268 0.39 -25.86 -17.86
N ASP A 269 0.64 -27.17 -17.84
CA ASP A 269 -0.06 -28.07 -16.91
C ASP A 269 0.30 -27.71 -15.46
N GLU A 270 -0.70 -27.56 -14.60
CA GLU A 270 -0.51 -27.31 -13.17
C GLU A 270 -0.44 -28.61 -12.35
N HIS A 271 -0.74 -29.76 -12.95
CA HIS A 271 -0.99 -31.02 -12.23
C HIS A 271 -0.21 -32.23 -12.77
N ASN A 272 1.09 -32.09 -13.04
CA ASN A 272 1.99 -33.18 -13.47
C ASN A 272 1.53 -34.00 -14.69
N GLY A 273 0.42 -33.62 -15.34
CA GLY A 273 0.04 -34.15 -16.62
C GLY A 273 0.96 -33.57 -17.70
N ARG A 274 1.12 -34.33 -18.78
CA ARG A 274 1.74 -33.79 -19.98
C ARG A 274 0.59 -33.31 -20.85
N VAL A 275 0.19 -32.04 -20.74
CA VAL A 275 -0.66 -31.44 -21.78
C VAL A 275 0.13 -31.54 -23.08
N ARG A 276 -0.45 -32.23 -24.07
CA ARG A 276 0.19 -32.42 -25.36
C ARG A 276 0.41 -31.05 -26.00
N ILE A 277 1.65 -30.74 -26.34
CA ILE A 277 1.97 -29.56 -27.16
C ILE A 277 1.58 -29.93 -28.60
N LEU A 278 0.60 -29.21 -29.17
CA LEU A 278 0.19 -29.34 -30.56
C LEU A 278 1.16 -28.65 -31.50
N LYS A 279 1.70 -27.50 -31.08
CA LYS A 279 2.60 -26.68 -31.88
C LYS A 279 3.54 -25.86 -31.01
N HIS A 280 4.78 -25.71 -31.45
CA HIS A 280 5.68 -24.66 -30.97
C HIS A 280 5.41 -23.40 -31.81
N ALA A 281 4.76 -22.42 -31.20
CA ALA A 281 4.71 -21.08 -31.78
C ALA A 281 6.11 -20.45 -31.61
N GLY A 282 6.53 -19.59 -32.55
CA GLY A 282 7.83 -18.93 -32.48
C GLY A 282 8.05 -18.21 -31.13
N GLN A 283 9.29 -17.81 -30.83
CA GLN A 283 9.63 -17.12 -29.57
C GLN A 283 9.36 -17.92 -28.27
N GLY A 284 9.37 -19.26 -28.32
CA GLY A 284 9.27 -20.11 -27.13
C GLY A 284 7.85 -20.33 -26.61
N GLN A 285 6.85 -20.05 -27.44
CA GLN A 285 5.44 -20.18 -27.13
C GLN A 285 4.93 -21.60 -27.46
N TYR A 286 3.97 -22.09 -26.67
CA TYR A 286 3.39 -23.42 -26.85
C TYR A 286 1.89 -23.32 -27.11
N VAL A 287 1.42 -24.00 -28.14
CA VAL A 287 0.00 -24.26 -28.35
C VAL A 287 -0.30 -25.63 -27.76
N TYR A 288 -1.16 -25.67 -26.76
CA TYR A 288 -1.52 -26.87 -26.03
C TYR A 288 -2.79 -27.53 -26.60
N ASP A 289 -2.92 -28.84 -26.40
CA ASP A 289 -4.14 -29.60 -26.69
C ASP A 289 -5.19 -29.35 -25.59
N GLU A 290 -5.88 -28.23 -25.70
CA GLU A 290 -6.87 -27.78 -24.72
C GLU A 290 -8.08 -28.72 -24.60
N SER A 291 -8.34 -29.55 -25.61
CA SER A 291 -9.45 -30.52 -25.61
C SER A 291 -9.33 -31.57 -24.50
N ARG A 292 -8.11 -31.77 -23.98
CA ARG A 292 -7.79 -32.77 -22.96
C ARG A 292 -7.65 -32.20 -21.56
N ARG A 293 -7.79 -30.87 -21.38
CA ARG A 293 -7.65 -30.20 -20.09
C ARG A 293 -8.96 -30.19 -19.31
N LYS A 294 -8.93 -30.85 -18.15
CA LYS A 294 -10.04 -30.85 -17.18
C LYS A 294 -9.83 -29.84 -16.04
N ASP A 295 -8.60 -29.38 -15.86
CA ASP A 295 -8.11 -28.65 -14.69
C ASP A 295 -8.10 -27.11 -14.85
N ASN A 296 -8.27 -26.63 -16.09
CA ASN A 296 -8.14 -25.21 -16.44
C ASN A 296 -9.49 -24.49 -16.64
N TRP A 297 -10.51 -24.95 -15.94
CA TRP A 297 -11.85 -24.35 -15.95
C TRP A 297 -12.04 -23.45 -14.74
N TYR A 298 -12.36 -22.19 -15.03
CA TYR A 298 -12.62 -21.14 -14.07
C TYR A 298 -14.08 -20.72 -14.13
N ARG A 299 -14.59 -20.20 -13.02
CA ARG A 299 -15.91 -19.61 -12.96
C ARG A 299 -15.90 -18.29 -13.71
N SER A 300 -16.87 -18.10 -14.59
CA SER A 300 -17.22 -16.83 -15.21
C SER A 300 -18.28 -16.12 -14.37
N PHE A 301 -18.12 -14.82 -14.22
CA PHE A 301 -19.08 -13.96 -13.55
C PHE A 301 -19.72 -13.00 -14.55
N LYS A 302 -20.98 -12.64 -14.31
CA LYS A 302 -21.70 -11.64 -15.11
C LYS A 302 -21.07 -10.26 -14.99
N SER A 303 -20.42 -9.98 -13.85
CA SER A 303 -19.67 -8.75 -13.63
C SER A 303 -18.57 -8.94 -12.59
N ARG A 304 -17.63 -8.00 -12.56
CA ARG A 304 -16.58 -7.90 -11.53
C ARG A 304 -17.16 -7.72 -10.13
N SER A 305 -18.27 -6.99 -10.00
CA SER A 305 -19.02 -6.86 -8.74
C SER A 305 -19.55 -8.22 -8.26
N GLU A 306 -20.13 -9.03 -9.16
CA GLU A 306 -20.59 -10.38 -8.82
C GLU A 306 -19.43 -11.28 -8.35
N CYS A 307 -18.25 -11.16 -8.95
CA CYS A 307 -17.05 -11.87 -8.51
C CYS A 307 -16.63 -11.49 -7.09
N ILE A 308 -16.58 -10.19 -6.77
CA ILE A 308 -16.26 -9.68 -5.42
C ILE A 308 -17.31 -10.14 -4.41
N LYS A 309 -18.60 -10.05 -4.77
CA LYS A 309 -19.69 -10.53 -3.94
C LYS A 309 -19.58 -12.03 -3.67
N PHE A 310 -19.26 -12.84 -4.68
CA PHE A 310 -19.06 -14.27 -4.52
C PHE A 310 -17.88 -14.58 -3.58
N LEU A 311 -16.77 -13.86 -3.69
CA LEU A 311 -15.66 -14.01 -2.74
C LEU A 311 -16.14 -13.78 -1.29
N VAL A 312 -16.83 -12.67 -1.03
CA VAL A 312 -17.25 -12.35 0.34
C VAL A 312 -18.35 -13.28 0.83
N GLU A 313 -19.43 -13.44 0.06
CA GLU A 313 -20.62 -14.16 0.50
C GLU A 313 -20.45 -15.69 0.48
N GLU A 314 -19.78 -16.23 -0.53
CA GLU A 314 -19.64 -17.68 -0.70
C GLU A 314 -18.30 -18.21 -0.24
N VAL A 315 -17.19 -17.50 -0.53
CA VAL A 315 -15.87 -17.98 -0.11
C VAL A 315 -15.63 -17.67 1.37
N PHE A 316 -15.74 -16.40 1.78
CA PHE A 316 -15.43 -16.01 3.16
C PHE A 316 -16.50 -16.41 4.15
N LEU A 317 -17.78 -16.23 3.81
CA LEU A 317 -18.89 -16.43 4.74
C LEU A 317 -19.60 -17.76 4.55
N HIS A 318 -19.38 -18.46 3.43
CA HIS A 318 -20.00 -19.75 3.12
C HIS A 318 -21.54 -19.71 3.22
N LYS A 319 -22.16 -18.58 2.82
CA LYS A 319 -23.59 -18.30 3.08
C LYS A 319 -24.56 -19.33 2.51
N THR A 320 -24.27 -19.88 1.32
CA THR A 320 -25.17 -20.89 0.72
C THR A 320 -24.70 -22.33 0.92
N GLY A 321 -23.50 -22.54 1.47
CA GLY A 321 -22.89 -23.86 1.56
C GLY A 321 -22.36 -24.43 0.24
N LYS A 322 -22.52 -23.72 -0.89
CA LYS A 322 -22.17 -24.27 -2.21
C LYS A 322 -20.68 -24.24 -2.52
N TRP A 323 -19.91 -23.36 -1.89
CA TRP A 323 -18.47 -23.30 -2.11
C TRP A 323 -17.77 -24.42 -1.35
N LYS A 324 -16.94 -25.22 -2.03
CA LYS A 324 -16.34 -26.45 -1.49
C LYS A 324 -15.55 -26.33 -0.19
N ARG A 325 -15.14 -25.12 0.22
CA ARG A 325 -14.33 -24.90 1.41
C ARG A 325 -14.89 -23.77 2.26
N ASP A 326 -15.03 -24.02 3.55
CA ASP A 326 -15.54 -23.04 4.51
C ASP A 326 -14.41 -22.20 5.12
N TYR A 327 -14.42 -20.89 4.82
CA TYR A 327 -13.55 -19.88 5.43
C TYR A 327 -14.26 -19.01 6.47
N SER A 328 -15.50 -19.32 6.86
CA SER A 328 -16.26 -18.55 7.85
C SER A 328 -15.55 -18.49 9.21
N GLY A 329 -14.78 -19.53 9.56
CA GLY A 329 -13.90 -19.52 10.73
C GLY A 329 -12.81 -18.44 10.67
N THR A 330 -12.31 -18.12 9.49
CA THR A 330 -11.33 -17.03 9.28
C THR A 330 -11.94 -15.66 9.55
N VAL A 331 -13.20 -15.46 9.13
CA VAL A 331 -13.95 -14.24 9.43
C VAL A 331 -14.21 -14.10 10.93
N ARG A 332 -14.64 -15.18 11.60
CA ARG A 332 -14.86 -15.18 13.06
C ARG A 332 -13.58 -14.86 13.84
N GLU A 333 -12.44 -15.43 13.45
CA GLU A 333 -11.16 -15.11 14.10
C GLU A 333 -10.78 -13.64 13.91
N TYR A 334 -10.99 -13.08 12.72
CA TYR A 334 -10.74 -11.66 12.48
C TYR A 334 -11.59 -10.76 13.37
N HIS A 335 -12.88 -11.05 13.53
CA HIS A 335 -13.73 -10.33 14.49
C HIS A 335 -13.20 -10.48 15.92
N SER A 336 -12.86 -11.71 16.33
CA SER A 336 -12.33 -11.98 17.68
C SER A 336 -11.01 -11.26 17.95
N LEU A 337 -10.12 -11.11 16.96
CA LEU A 337 -8.88 -10.36 17.09
C LEU A 337 -9.17 -8.86 17.32
N LEU A 338 -10.05 -8.27 16.52
CA LEU A 338 -10.45 -6.87 16.70
C LEU A 338 -11.11 -6.63 18.05
N ASP A 339 -12.02 -7.51 18.47
CA ASP A 339 -12.73 -7.39 19.76
C ASP A 339 -11.76 -7.56 20.95
N ARG A 340 -10.63 -8.27 20.77
CA ARG A 340 -9.53 -8.38 21.74
C ARG A 340 -8.55 -7.21 21.70
N GLY A 341 -8.78 -6.21 20.86
CA GLY A 341 -7.93 -5.01 20.75
C GLY A 341 -6.67 -5.19 19.90
N TYR A 342 -6.59 -6.24 19.07
CA TYR A 342 -5.50 -6.35 18.10
C TYR A 342 -5.60 -5.23 17.06
N SER A 343 -4.45 -4.82 16.52
CA SER A 343 -4.41 -3.83 15.46
C SER A 343 -5.10 -4.35 14.19
N LYS A 344 -5.67 -3.45 13.37
CA LYS A 344 -6.24 -3.82 12.06
C LYS A 344 -5.20 -4.51 11.16
N TYR A 345 -3.94 -4.07 11.26
CA TYR A 345 -2.81 -4.69 10.56
C TYR A 345 -2.64 -6.17 10.95
N ASP A 346 -2.55 -6.48 12.25
CA ASP A 346 -2.36 -7.84 12.74
C ASP A 346 -3.56 -8.73 12.41
N ALA A 347 -4.77 -8.20 12.55
CA ALA A 347 -5.99 -8.89 12.21
C ALA A 347 -6.05 -9.21 10.70
N ALA A 348 -5.71 -8.25 9.83
CA ALA A 348 -5.64 -8.45 8.38
C ALA A 348 -4.56 -9.46 7.97
N TYR A 349 -3.36 -9.40 8.58
CA TYR A 349 -2.31 -10.39 8.38
C TYR A 349 -2.81 -11.80 8.73
N ARG A 350 -3.43 -11.96 9.90
CA ARG A 350 -3.97 -13.26 10.36
C ARG A 350 -5.09 -13.76 9.46
N PHE A 351 -5.96 -12.87 8.99
CA PHE A 351 -7.00 -13.22 8.03
C PHE A 351 -6.39 -13.80 6.75
N ALA A 352 -5.46 -13.09 6.10
CA ALA A 352 -4.78 -13.56 4.89
C ALA A 352 -3.98 -14.85 5.13
N PHE A 353 -3.30 -14.96 6.27
CA PHE A 353 -2.55 -16.15 6.66
C PHE A 353 -3.46 -17.39 6.75
N GLN A 354 -4.64 -17.23 7.36
CA GLN A 354 -5.58 -18.34 7.49
C GLN A 354 -6.21 -18.73 6.17
N LEU A 355 -6.47 -17.78 5.25
CA LEU A 355 -6.91 -18.11 3.89
C LEU A 355 -5.89 -19.02 3.20
N GLY A 356 -4.61 -18.62 3.17
CA GLY A 356 -3.55 -19.42 2.57
C GLY A 356 -3.34 -20.77 3.28
N SER A 357 -3.41 -20.80 4.62
CA SER A 357 -3.25 -22.04 5.40
C SER A 357 -4.38 -23.03 5.19
N LYS A 358 -5.60 -22.53 4.94
CA LYS A 358 -6.75 -23.35 4.54
C LYS A 358 -6.68 -23.76 3.07
N GLY A 359 -5.62 -23.41 2.35
CA GLY A 359 -5.33 -23.87 0.98
C GLY A 359 -5.92 -22.99 -0.10
N TYR A 360 -6.25 -21.73 0.17
CA TYR A 360 -6.64 -20.78 -0.88
C TYR A 360 -5.55 -20.70 -1.96
N THR A 361 -4.29 -20.74 -1.52
CA THR A 361 -3.11 -21.00 -2.35
C THR A 361 -2.40 -22.28 -1.88
N HIS A 362 -1.69 -22.94 -2.77
CA HIS A 362 -0.87 -24.12 -2.45
C HIS A 362 0.47 -23.75 -1.79
N LEU A 363 0.86 -22.48 -1.82
CA LEU A 363 2.14 -21.99 -1.27
C LEU A 363 2.09 -21.72 0.25
N GLY A 364 0.93 -21.93 0.88
CA GLY A 364 0.72 -21.84 2.32
C GLY A 364 0.39 -20.44 2.85
N GLY A 365 0.04 -20.39 4.14
CA GLY A 365 -0.47 -19.19 4.81
C GLY A 365 0.49 -18.02 4.85
N ARG A 366 1.74 -18.25 5.29
CA ARG A 366 2.76 -17.20 5.40
C ARG A 366 3.03 -16.55 4.06
N TYR A 367 3.27 -17.37 3.02
CA TYR A 367 3.50 -16.86 1.67
C TYR A 367 2.36 -15.95 1.22
N TYR A 368 1.11 -16.40 1.43
CA TYR A 368 -0.05 -15.64 1.02
C TYR A 368 -0.18 -14.31 1.77
N ALA A 369 -0.10 -14.37 3.11
CA ALA A 369 -0.16 -13.18 3.96
C ALA A 369 0.90 -12.16 3.57
N ASP A 370 2.16 -12.58 3.43
CA ASP A 370 3.26 -11.67 3.12
C ASP A 370 3.07 -10.99 1.75
N ARG A 371 2.53 -11.71 0.74
CA ARG A 371 2.22 -11.15 -0.58
C ARG A 371 1.07 -10.15 -0.54
N THR A 372 -0.01 -10.50 0.15
CA THR A 372 -1.19 -9.62 0.31
C THR A 372 -0.83 -8.37 1.11
N MET A 373 -0.14 -8.53 2.25
CA MET A 373 0.24 -7.42 3.13
C MET A 373 1.22 -6.47 2.46
N LYS A 374 2.13 -6.97 1.61
CA LYS A 374 3.01 -6.10 0.80
C LYS A 374 2.23 -5.14 -0.10
N ILE A 375 1.10 -5.57 -0.66
CA ILE A 375 0.23 -4.69 -1.47
C ILE A 375 -0.50 -3.70 -0.55
N ILE A 376 -1.05 -4.19 0.57
CA ILE A 376 -1.73 -3.35 1.57
C ILE A 376 -0.82 -2.20 2.05
N GLU A 377 0.42 -2.50 2.42
CA GLU A 377 1.41 -1.51 2.88
C GLU A 377 1.88 -0.57 1.78
N LYS A 378 2.04 -1.10 0.56
CA LYS A 378 2.49 -0.30 -0.60
C LYS A 378 1.47 0.79 -0.92
N TYR A 379 0.19 0.48 -0.84
CA TYR A 379 -0.91 1.36 -1.23
C TYR A 379 -1.75 1.88 -0.06
N ASN A 380 -1.27 1.69 1.18
CA ASN A 380 -1.97 2.12 2.40
C ASN A 380 -3.43 1.66 2.50
N LEU A 381 -3.72 0.43 2.05
CA LEU A 381 -5.11 -0.03 1.94
C LEU A 381 -5.79 -0.25 3.31
N LEU A 382 -5.03 -0.28 4.41
CA LEU A 382 -5.59 -0.33 5.77
C LEU A 382 -6.47 0.87 6.11
N SER A 383 -6.35 1.99 5.40
CA SER A 383 -7.24 3.14 5.59
C SER A 383 -8.69 2.86 5.18
N PHE A 384 -8.96 1.75 4.49
CA PHE A 384 -10.29 1.31 4.07
C PHE A 384 -10.97 0.34 5.03
N ASP A 385 -10.25 -0.16 6.04
CA ASP A 385 -10.79 -1.06 7.08
C ASP A 385 -11.43 -0.30 8.23
#